data_AF-A0A3N6M9R7-F1
#
_entry.id   AF-A0A3N6M9R7-F1
#
_cell.length_a   1.000
_cell.length_b   1.000
_cell.length_c   1.000
_cell.angle_alpha   90.00
_cell.angle_beta   90.00
_cell.angle_gamma   90.00
#
_symmetry.space_group_name_H-M   'P 1'
#
loop_
_entity.id
_entity.type
_entity.pdbx_description
1 polymer ?
#
loop_
_entity_poly.entity_id
_entity_poly.type
_entity_poly.pdbx_seq_one_letter_code
_entity_poly.pdbx_strand_id
1 'polypeptide(L)' 'MSYRDRFWNVVCTYRSVLVMVLAVLFVLALLNLFAFVQLDRSAETFPIVLLNFAILGSLLALTGITLWGCKRHLA' A
#
# COMPACT_ATOMS: atom_id res chain seq x y z
N MET A 1 -7.38 6.36 -28.62
CA MET A 1 -6.78 5.95 -27.32
C MET A 1 -7.86 5.34 -26.45
N SER A 2 -7.66 4.13 -25.93
CA SER A 2 -8.63 3.50 -25.03
C SER A 2 -8.66 4.21 -23.68
N TYR A 3 -9.80 4.23 -22.99
CA TYR A 3 -9.92 4.77 -21.62
C TYR A 3 -8.90 4.13 -20.67
N ARG A 4 -8.60 2.85 -20.88
CA ARG A 4 -7.59 2.09 -20.13
C ARG A 4 -6.19 2.70 -20.31
N ASP A 5 -5.81 3.07 -21.52
CA ASP A 5 -4.49 3.63 -21.81
C ASP A 5 -4.34 5.02 -21.17
N ARG A 6 -5.41 5.81 -21.17
CA ARG A 6 -5.43 7.14 -20.55
C ARG A 6 -5.28 7.06 -19.03
N PHE A 7 -5.95 6.10 -18.40
CA PHE A 7 -5.81 5.82 -16.96
C PHE A 7 -4.37 5.44 -16.61
N TRP A 8 -3.79 4.45 -17.30
CA TRP A 8 -2.42 4.02 -17.02
C TRP A 8 -1.40 5.13 -17.30
N ASN A 9 -1.61 5.95 -18.32
CA ASN A 9 -0.70 7.05 -18.60
C ASN A 9 -0.67 8.08 -17.45
N VAL A 10 -1.83 8.41 -16.88
CA VAL A 10 -1.90 9.27 -15.67
C VAL A 10 -1.24 8.60 -14.48
N VAL A 11 -1.59 7.36 -14.17
CA VAL A 11 -1.04 6.60 -13.02
C VAL A 11 0.49 6.47 -13.13
N CYS A 12 1.01 6.18 -14.31
CA CYS A 12 2.44 6.03 -14.53
C CYS A 12 3.20 7.36 -14.56
N THR A 13 2.53 8.46 -14.91
CA THR A 13 3.10 9.81 -14.74
C THR A 13 3.42 10.09 -13.26
N TYR A 14 2.54 9.66 -12.34
CA TYR A 14 2.73 9.79 -10.89
C TYR A 14 3.51 8.64 -10.26
N ARG A 15 4.23 7.83 -11.04
CA ARG A 15 4.99 6.67 -10.53
C ARG A 15 5.93 7.03 -9.38
N SER A 16 6.63 8.15 -9.47
CA SER A 16 7.55 8.59 -8.41
C SER A 16 6.83 8.82 -7.07
N VAL A 17 5.64 9.45 -7.12
CA VAL A 17 4.78 9.64 -5.95
C VAL A 17 4.28 8.30 -5.41
N LEU A 18 3.85 7.38 -6.29
CA LEU A 18 3.44 6.04 -5.86
C LEU A 18 4.55 5.24 -5.19
N VAL A 19 5.81 5.38 -5.64
CA VAL A 19 6.97 4.76 -4.96
C VAL A 19 7.20 5.37 -3.59
N MET A 20 7.09 6.71 -3.46
CA MET A 20 7.19 7.37 -2.16
C MET A 20 6.08 6.92 -1.21
N VAL A 21 4.84 6.86 -1.70
CA VAL A 21 3.69 6.34 -0.93
C VAL A 21 3.92 4.88 -0.51
N LEU A 22 4.43 4.04 -1.40
CA LEU A 22 4.77 2.65 -1.07
C LEU A 22 5.80 2.57 0.06
N ALA A 23 6.85 3.41 0.02
CA ALA A 23 7.86 3.45 1.07
C ALA A 23 7.27 3.88 2.43
N VAL A 24 6.42 4.91 2.44
CA VAL A 24 5.73 5.37 3.66
C VAL A 24 4.80 4.29 4.21
N LEU A 25 3.99 3.67 3.35
CA LEU A 25 3.11 2.56 3.74
C LEU A 25 3.90 1.36 4.28
N PHE A 26 5.07 1.08 3.71
CA PHE A 26 5.93 -0.01 4.17
C PHE A 26 6.46 0.26 5.58
N VAL A 27 6.94 1.47 5.87
CA VAL A 27 7.38 1.86 7.21
C VAL A 27 6.21 1.79 8.21
N LEU A 28 5.04 2.31 7.85
CA LEU A 28 3.84 2.22 8.68
C LEU A 28 3.42 0.77 8.96
N ALA A 29 3.49 -0.10 7.95
CA ALA A 29 3.18 -1.52 8.09
C ALA A 29 4.17 -2.22 9.03
N LEU A 30 5.46 -1.90 8.95
CA LEU A 30 6.46 -2.42 9.88
C LEU A 30 6.18 -1.97 11.32
N LEU A 31 5.92 -0.69 11.53
CA LEU A 31 5.56 -0.17 12.86
C LEU A 31 4.30 -0.83 13.42
N ASN A 32 3.28 -1.02 12.57
CA ASN A 32 2.04 -1.69 12.98
C ASN A 32 2.26 -3.19 13.25
N LEU A 33 3.18 -3.85 12.52
CA LEU A 33 3.58 -5.23 12.79
C LEU A 33 4.29 -5.34 14.15
N PHE A 34 5.20 -4.42 14.47
CA PHE A 34 5.83 -4.37 15.79
C PHE A 34 4.79 -4.17 16.90
N ALA A 35 3.84 -3.25 16.69
CA ALA A 35 2.74 -3.05 17.63
C ALA A 35 1.92 -4.34 17.79
N PHE A 36 1.59 -5.03 16.71
CA PHE A 36 0.83 -6.28 16.74
C PHE A 36 1.55 -7.41 17.49
N VAL A 37 2.88 -7.52 17.34
CA VAL A 37 3.68 -8.55 18.03
C VAL A 37 3.84 -8.26 19.52
N GLN A 38 3.96 -6.99 19.90
CA GLN A 38 4.17 -6.61 21.30
C GLN A 38 2.89 -6.40 22.11
N LEU A 39 1.75 -6.18 21.45
CA LEU A 39 0.50 -5.86 22.13
C LEU A 39 -0.21 -7.12 22.64
N ASP A 40 -0.67 -7.07 23.89
CA ASP A 40 -1.50 -8.12 24.47
C ASP A 40 -2.84 -8.25 23.75
N ARG A 41 -3.25 -9.49 23.47
CA ARG A 41 -4.51 -9.78 22.76
C ARG A 41 -5.77 -9.41 23.55
N SER A 42 -5.65 -9.23 24.86
CA SER A 42 -6.72 -8.77 25.75
C SER A 42 -6.85 -7.25 25.81
N ALA A 43 -5.90 -6.51 25.23
CA ALA A 43 -5.94 -5.05 25.21
C ALA A 43 -7.08 -4.56 24.30
N GLU A 44 -7.79 -3.52 24.74
CA GLU A 44 -8.87 -2.89 23.96
C GLU A 44 -8.37 -2.30 22.62
N THR A 45 -7.07 -2.05 22.51
CA THR A 45 -6.41 -1.54 21.31
C THR A 45 -6.10 -2.64 20.27
N PHE A 46 -6.19 -3.93 20.62
CA PHE A 46 -5.95 -5.04 19.70
C PHE A 46 -6.79 -5.01 18.41
N PRO A 47 -8.13 -4.79 18.45
CA PRO A 47 -8.92 -4.67 17.22
C PRO A 47 -8.50 -3.49 16.33
N ILE A 48 -7.99 -2.41 16.91
CA ILE A 48 -7.52 -1.23 16.17
C ILE A 48 -6.25 -1.57 15.39
N VAL A 49 -5.31 -2.27 16.02
CA VAL A 49 -4.07 -2.74 15.36
C VAL A 49 -4.39 -3.72 14.23
N LEU A 50 -5.35 -4.62 14.44
CA LEU A 50 -5.79 -5.57 13.42
C LEU A 50 -6.44 -4.87 12.21
N LEU A 51 -7.28 -3.87 12.47
CA LEU A 51 -7.89 -3.05 11.42
C LEU A 51 -6.83 -2.27 10.63
N ASN A 52 -5.88 -1.65 11.33
CA ASN A 52 -4.74 -0.97 10.70
C ASN A 52 -3.92 -1.94 9.84
N PHE A 53 -3.78 -3.19 10.27
CA PHE A 53 -3.05 -4.19 9.50
C PHE A 53 -3.76 -4.52 8.18
N ALA A 54 -5.09 -4.67 8.21
CA ALA A 54 -5.89 -4.88 7.01
C ALA A 54 -5.84 -3.67 6.05
N ILE A 55 -5.94 -2.45 6.58
CA ILE A 55 -5.90 -1.21 5.79
C ILE A 55 -4.51 -1.03 5.16
N LEU A 56 -3.44 -1.11 5.94
CA LEU A 56 -2.08 -0.93 5.45
C LEU A 56 -1.68 -2.04 4.47
N GLY A 57 -2.06 -3.29 4.75
CA GLY A 57 -1.82 -4.42 3.86
C GLY A 57 -2.52 -4.29 2.51
N SER A 58 -3.79 -3.87 2.52
CA SER A 58 -4.55 -3.65 1.28
C SER A 58 -4.00 -2.46 0.47
N LEU A 59 -3.63 -1.36 1.13
CA LEU A 59 -2.99 -0.22 0.48
C LEU A 59 -1.64 -0.61 -0.15
N LEU A 60 -0.79 -1.32 0.58
CA LEU A 60 0.48 -1.84 0.04
C LEU A 60 0.27 -2.73 -1.19
N ALA A 61 -0.70 -3.63 -1.14
CA ALA A 61 -1.03 -4.50 -2.26
C ALA A 61 -1.50 -3.70 -3.48
N LEU A 62 -2.42 -2.75 -3.30
CA LEU A 62 -2.93 -1.90 -4.38
C LEU A 62 -1.83 -1.02 -4.99
N THR A 63 -1.00 -0.37 -4.17
CA THR A 63 0.13 0.43 -4.65
C THR A 63 1.18 -0.44 -5.35
N GLY A 64 1.46 -1.64 -4.84
CA GLY A 64 2.35 -2.60 -5.48
C GLY A 64 1.84 -3.07 -6.85
N ILE A 65 0.55 -3.42 -6.94
CA ILE A 65 -0.10 -3.86 -8.18
C ILE A 65 -0.10 -2.72 -9.22
N THR A 66 -0.41 -1.49 -8.81
CA THR A 66 -0.42 -0.34 -9.73
C THR A 66 0.99 -0.04 -10.27
N LEU A 67 2.02 -0.09 -9.43
CA LEU A 67 3.41 0.05 -9.87
C LEU A 67 3.84 -1.08 -10.81
N TRP A 68 3.44 -2.32 -10.52
CA TRP A 68 3.72 -3.46 -11.38
C TRP A 68 3.01 -3.37 -12.73
N GLY A 69 1.75 -2.92 -12.75
CA GLY A 69 0.98 -2.62 -13.96
C GLY A 69 1.67 -1.56 -14.82
N CYS A 70 2.18 -0.49 -14.21
CA CYS A 70 2.97 0.51 -14.93
C CYS A 70 4.23 -0.07 -15.58
N LYS A 71 4.94 -0.98 -14.91
CA LYS A 71 6.12 -1.65 -15.49
C LYS A 71 5.73 -2.50 -16.72
N ARG A 72 4.56 -3.15 -16.71
CA ARG A 72 4.07 -3.96 -17.83
C ARG A 72 3.51 -3.14 -19.00
N HIS A 73 3.02 -1.93 -18.76
CA HIS A 73 2.49 -1.05 -19.79
C HIS A 73 3.54 -0.13 -20.44
N LEU A 74 4.69 0.07 -19.78
CA LEU A 74 5.84 0.82 -20.30
C LEU A 74 6.90 -0.05 -20.99
N ALA A 75 6.79 -1.38 -20.89
CA ALA A 75 7.65 -2.36 -21.55
C ALA A 75 6.99 -2.86 -22.84
#